data_AF-A0A7S3XS49-F1
#
_entry.id   AF-A0A7S3XS49-F1
#
_cell.length_a   1.000
_cell.length_b   1.000
_cell.length_c   1.000
_cell.angle_alpha   90.00
_cell.angle_beta   90.00
_cell.angle_gamma   90.00
#
_symmetry.space_group_name_H-M   'P 1'
#
loop_
_entity.id
_entity.type
_entity.pdbx_description
1 polymer ?
#
loop_
_entity_poly.entity_id
_entity_poly.type
_entity_poly.pdbx_seq_one_letter_code
_entity_poly.pdbx_strand_id
1 'polypeptide(L)'
;AKRDRFRLNLFAFYFGDEGEGPSRDFSLDFCGFEVWINNTTSCLPLCLETEQNDKQQTSSVAATNRTKPAQGTEFPYGKSKESWMQNGLFNLLPNAPIPNPEKTSNCRFIFCLSVGRSGTQFLARLLATAKENVLSFHEAVPDLSGEGLRAIEDDPDGAGASVVTDKLRCIWDQVGAYGGPAMRRRRGGLVYADTSHLFAATFGGAAMRALAPRHRIDIIVLRRPLEEVVCSRANLGHFSRLTSHPWFSSLALRTQQPTLGIAIKQQGLSPLTLLGLNVLAAERETRHFQSIYTPEKFPNISYRNANLYDLNKKTGIDQLFHSLDLIPTNDTYNMMTTTKLNADNGRLPPNSRTKEKNRNISVDFCKNTLSDLSRLLPIN
;
A
#
# COMPACT_ATOMS: atom_id res chain seq x y z
N ALA A 1 -1.81 -53.12 5.41
CA ALA A 1 -0.81 -52.50 6.29
C ALA A 1 0.40 -52.06 5.47
N LYS A 2 0.44 -50.77 5.10
CA LYS A 2 1.64 -49.97 4.83
C LYS A 2 1.19 -48.54 5.16
N ARG A 3 1.69 -48.00 6.27
CA ARG A 3 1.41 -46.62 6.71
C ARG A 3 2.52 -45.75 6.14
N ASP A 4 2.22 -45.00 5.10
CA ASP A 4 3.10 -43.93 4.64
C ASP A 4 2.99 -42.78 5.65
N ARG A 5 4.11 -42.44 6.30
CA ARG A 5 4.21 -41.30 7.22
C ARG A 5 4.45 -40.05 6.38
N PHE A 6 3.46 -39.17 6.32
CA PHE A 6 3.66 -37.80 5.85
C PHE A 6 4.13 -36.94 7.03
N ARG A 7 5.28 -36.26 6.88
CA ARG A 7 5.71 -35.21 7.80
C ARG A 7 5.07 -33.90 7.36
N LEU A 8 4.13 -33.41 8.15
CA LEU A 8 3.65 -32.03 8.07
C LEU A 8 4.51 -31.19 9.00
N ASN A 9 5.33 -30.27 8.46
CA ASN A 9 6.06 -29.31 9.29
C ASN A 9 5.09 -28.19 9.67
N LEU A 10 4.47 -28.30 10.85
CA LEU A 10 3.70 -27.23 11.46
C LEU A 10 4.66 -26.35 12.28
N PHE A 11 4.94 -25.14 11.83
CA PHE A 11 5.66 -24.16 12.64
C PHE A 11 4.68 -23.57 13.68
N ALA A 12 4.75 -24.07 14.91
CA ALA A 12 4.12 -23.42 16.06
C ALA A 12 5.14 -22.45 16.68
N PHE A 13 4.85 -21.15 16.65
CA PHE A 13 5.64 -20.16 17.38
C PHE A 13 5.27 -20.23 18.86
N TYR A 14 6.21 -20.73 19.68
CA TYR A 14 6.12 -20.67 21.13
C TYR A 14 6.75 -19.35 21.59
N PHE A 15 5.96 -18.46 22.21
CA PHE A 15 6.50 -17.31 22.93
C PHE A 15 6.83 -17.75 24.36
N GLY A 16 8.09 -18.11 24.59
CA GLY A 16 8.65 -18.35 25.92
C GLY A 16 9.71 -17.30 26.24
N ASP A 17 9.64 -16.74 27.44
CA ASP A 17 10.62 -15.80 28.00
C ASP A 17 12.05 -16.34 27.93
N GLU A 18 12.99 -15.50 27.51
CA GLU A 18 14.41 -15.84 27.46
C GLU A 18 14.98 -16.02 28.88
N GLY A 19 15.21 -17.28 29.25
CA GLY A 19 16.16 -17.69 30.28
C GLY A 19 16.99 -18.84 29.73
N GLU A 20 18.31 -18.65 29.65
CA GLU A 20 19.26 -19.57 29.04
C GLU A 20 19.22 -20.98 29.68
N GLY A 21 19.07 -22.01 28.85
CA GLY A 21 19.21 -23.42 29.25
C GLY A 21 19.32 -24.35 28.02
N PRO A 22 20.09 -25.45 28.10
CA PRO A 22 20.49 -26.23 26.93
C PRO A 22 19.33 -26.98 26.28
N SER A 23 19.34 -27.01 24.94
CA SER A 23 18.38 -27.69 24.07
C SER A 23 18.23 -29.17 24.45
N ARG A 24 17.02 -29.58 24.84
CA ARG A 24 16.63 -31.00 24.93
C ARG A 24 15.68 -31.31 23.78
N ASP A 25 16.01 -32.36 23.02
CA ASP A 25 15.10 -32.94 22.03
C ASP A 25 13.90 -33.58 22.74
N PHE A 26 12.70 -33.12 22.43
CA PHE A 26 11.45 -33.79 22.81
C PHE A 26 10.84 -34.46 21.58
N SER A 27 10.68 -35.78 21.65
CA SER A 27 9.84 -36.57 20.75
C SER A 27 8.47 -36.73 21.41
N LEU A 28 7.44 -36.11 20.86
CA LEU A 28 6.04 -36.34 21.24
C LEU A 28 5.35 -37.18 20.16
N ASP A 29 4.98 -38.41 20.51
CA ASP A 29 4.06 -39.22 19.72
C ASP A 29 2.62 -38.81 20.05
N PHE A 30 1.86 -38.35 19.05
CA PHE A 30 0.43 -38.08 19.18
C PHE A 30 -0.39 -39.19 18.48
N CYS A 31 -1.24 -39.86 19.25
CA CYS A 31 -2.30 -40.73 18.74
C CYS A 31 -3.62 -39.97 18.65
N GLY A 32 -4.18 -39.91 17.44
CA GLY A 32 -5.63 -39.86 17.15
C GLY A 32 -6.41 -38.61 17.56
N PHE A 33 -6.71 -37.75 16.58
CA PHE A 33 -7.91 -36.91 16.60
C PHE A 33 -8.69 -37.11 15.28
N GLU A 34 -9.99 -37.38 15.39
CA GLU A 34 -10.93 -37.29 14.27
C GLU A 34 -11.28 -35.82 14.03
N VAL A 35 -11.11 -35.35 12.79
CA VAL A 35 -11.60 -34.04 12.36
C VAL A 35 -12.88 -34.27 11.57
N TRP A 36 -14.00 -33.80 12.12
CA TRP A 36 -15.27 -33.71 11.40
C TRP A 36 -15.20 -32.54 10.41
N ILE A 37 -15.19 -32.84 9.12
CA ILE A 37 -15.32 -31.84 8.04
C ILE A 37 -16.78 -31.82 7.61
N ASN A 38 -17.49 -30.74 7.94
CA ASN A 38 -18.81 -30.47 7.40
C ASN A 38 -18.69 -30.05 5.91
N ASN A 39 -19.48 -30.73 5.08
CA ASN A 39 -19.60 -30.56 3.64
C ASN A 39 -19.72 -29.10 3.20
N THR A 40 -18.71 -28.57 2.52
CA THR A 40 -18.89 -27.68 1.37
C THR A 40 -17.79 -27.96 0.35
N THR A 41 -18.22 -28.32 -0.85
CA THR A 41 -17.42 -28.71 -2.00
C THR A 41 -16.67 -27.51 -2.58
N SER A 42 -15.34 -27.57 -2.57
CA SER A 42 -14.51 -26.83 -3.53
C SER A 42 -13.21 -27.59 -3.78
N CYS A 43 -13.12 -28.21 -4.95
CA CYS A 43 -11.94 -28.87 -5.48
C CYS A 43 -10.89 -27.82 -5.88
N LEU A 44 -9.69 -27.89 -5.32
CA LEU A 44 -8.48 -27.26 -5.86
C LEU A 44 -7.79 -28.29 -6.78
N PRO A 45 -7.34 -27.92 -8.00
CA PRO A 45 -6.44 -28.79 -8.75
C PRO A 45 -5.02 -28.62 -8.21
N LEU A 46 -4.44 -29.71 -7.67
CA LEU A 46 -3.00 -29.85 -7.48
C LEU A 46 -2.36 -30.08 -8.86
N CYS A 47 -1.52 -29.15 -9.31
CA CYS A 47 -0.53 -29.44 -10.35
C CYS A 47 0.70 -30.05 -9.67
N LEU A 48 0.94 -31.33 -9.92
CA LEU A 48 2.18 -32.03 -9.60
C LEU A 48 3.09 -31.95 -10.83
N GLU A 49 4.20 -31.23 -10.75
CA GLU A 49 5.32 -31.38 -11.68
C GLU A 49 6.38 -32.26 -11.02
N THR A 50 6.71 -33.36 -11.69
CA THR A 50 7.81 -34.26 -11.36
C THR A 50 9.02 -33.87 -12.19
N GLU A 51 10.10 -33.41 -11.57
CA GLU A 51 11.40 -33.30 -12.24
C GLU A 51 12.27 -34.52 -11.91
N GLN A 52 12.69 -35.22 -12.97
CA GLN A 52 13.68 -36.28 -12.95
C GLN A 52 15.09 -35.69 -12.84
N ASN A 53 15.87 -36.26 -11.94
CA ASN A 53 17.32 -36.10 -11.88
C ASN A 53 17.98 -36.61 -13.15
N ASP A 54 18.95 -35.87 -13.68
CA ASP A 54 20.13 -36.47 -14.31
C ASP A 54 21.41 -35.74 -13.92
N LYS A 55 22.40 -36.55 -13.52
CA LYS A 55 23.77 -36.16 -13.16
C LYS A 55 24.62 -36.14 -14.43
N GLN A 56 25.54 -35.19 -14.57
CA GLN A 56 26.93 -35.50 -14.91
C GLN A 56 27.92 -34.34 -14.66
N GLN A 57 29.12 -34.74 -14.24
CA GLN A 57 30.29 -33.95 -13.86
C GLN A 57 30.99 -33.31 -15.09
N THR A 58 31.71 -32.20 -14.91
CA THR A 58 33.20 -32.17 -14.84
C THR A 58 33.73 -30.73 -14.74
N SER A 59 34.93 -30.67 -14.15
CA SER A 59 35.78 -29.56 -13.74
C SER A 59 36.36 -28.67 -14.85
N SER A 60 36.67 -27.40 -14.53
CA SER A 60 38.09 -26.95 -14.48
C SER A 60 38.22 -25.53 -13.89
N VAL A 61 39.30 -25.38 -13.13
CA VAL A 61 39.76 -24.17 -12.43
C VAL A 61 40.73 -23.44 -13.36
N ALA A 62 40.55 -22.13 -13.55
CA ALA A 62 41.62 -21.25 -14.04
C ALA A 62 41.50 -19.88 -13.35
N ALA A 63 42.45 -19.63 -12.46
CA ALA A 63 42.68 -18.35 -11.83
C ALA A 63 43.36 -17.39 -12.81
N THR A 64 42.91 -16.14 -12.86
CA THR A 64 43.77 -15.01 -13.24
C THR A 64 43.51 -13.81 -12.33
N ASN A 65 44.58 -13.38 -11.68
CA ASN A 65 44.71 -12.11 -10.98
C ASN A 65 44.69 -10.95 -11.98
N ARG A 66 44.09 -9.80 -11.62
CA ARG A 66 44.79 -8.49 -11.55
C ARG A 66 43.88 -7.30 -11.18
N THR A 67 44.45 -6.50 -10.26
CA THR A 67 44.41 -5.02 -10.12
C THR A 67 43.12 -4.30 -9.68
N LYS A 68 43.22 -3.67 -8.50
CA LYS A 68 42.56 -2.41 -8.09
C LYS A 68 43.64 -1.30 -8.00
N PRO A 69 43.31 -0.01 -7.84
CA PRO A 69 42.26 0.78 -8.51
C PRO A 69 42.84 2.10 -9.09
N ALA A 70 42.19 2.69 -10.09
CA ALA A 70 42.45 4.08 -10.49
C ALA A 70 41.25 4.96 -10.14
N GLN A 71 41.56 6.12 -9.57
CA GLN A 71 40.67 7.16 -9.09
C GLN A 71 39.83 7.77 -10.24
N GLY A 72 38.58 8.15 -9.92
CA GLY A 72 37.70 8.91 -10.79
C GLY A 72 36.30 8.33 -10.91
N THR A 73 35.50 8.35 -9.84
CA THR A 73 34.07 8.00 -9.93
C THR A 73 33.30 9.20 -10.49
N GLU A 74 33.23 9.32 -11.80
CA GLU A 74 32.08 9.94 -12.44
C GLU A 74 30.89 8.97 -12.31
N PHE A 75 29.77 9.45 -11.78
CA PHE A 75 28.54 8.66 -11.66
C PHE A 75 28.00 8.33 -13.06
N PRO A 76 27.70 7.05 -13.36
CA PRO A 76 27.24 6.66 -14.69
C PRO A 76 25.72 6.85 -14.79
N TYR A 77 25.24 8.09 -14.81
CA TYR A 77 23.84 8.37 -15.12
C TYR A 77 23.74 9.61 -16.02
N GLY A 78 23.94 9.39 -17.32
CA GLY A 78 23.87 10.39 -18.40
C GLY A 78 22.45 10.85 -18.77
N LYS A 79 21.48 10.81 -17.85
CA LYS A 79 20.18 11.48 -18.01
C LYS A 79 19.99 12.42 -16.84
N SER A 80 19.66 13.69 -17.11
CA SER A 80 19.39 14.64 -16.02
C SER A 80 18.26 14.10 -15.15
N LYS A 81 18.38 14.32 -13.84
CA LYS A 81 17.35 13.97 -12.86
C LYS A 81 15.99 14.56 -13.24
N GLU A 82 15.93 15.69 -13.96
CA GLU A 82 14.68 16.24 -14.52
C GLU A 82 14.01 15.34 -15.58
N SER A 83 14.78 14.67 -16.45
CA SER A 83 14.24 13.71 -17.43
C SER A 83 13.55 12.53 -16.75
N TRP A 84 14.11 12.08 -15.63
CA TRP A 84 13.53 11.05 -14.76
C TRP A 84 12.26 11.52 -14.04
N MET A 85 12.11 12.81 -13.73
CA MET A 85 10.98 13.34 -12.97
C MET A 85 9.72 13.55 -13.81
N GLN A 86 9.86 13.79 -15.12
CA GLN A 86 8.71 13.87 -16.03
C GLN A 86 8.25 12.50 -16.56
N ASN A 87 9.12 11.47 -16.46
CA ASN A 87 8.93 10.21 -17.18
C ASN A 87 9.19 8.94 -16.36
N GLY A 88 9.91 8.97 -15.23
CA GLY A 88 10.52 7.80 -14.60
C GLY A 88 9.54 6.82 -13.95
N LEU A 89 8.83 7.23 -12.90
CA LEU A 89 7.78 6.36 -12.31
C LEU A 89 6.58 6.20 -13.26
N PHE A 90 6.40 7.15 -14.17
CA PHE A 90 5.28 7.21 -15.11
C PHE A 90 5.52 6.48 -16.44
N ASN A 91 6.71 5.92 -16.69
CA ASN A 91 6.98 5.08 -17.86
C ASN A 91 7.38 3.65 -17.49
N LEU A 92 7.25 3.27 -16.21
CA LEU A 92 7.80 2.01 -15.69
C LEU A 92 7.40 0.74 -16.44
N LEU A 93 6.31 0.75 -17.23
CA LEU A 93 5.85 -0.47 -17.88
C LEU A 93 5.13 -0.17 -19.21
N PRO A 94 5.84 -0.15 -20.36
CA PRO A 94 5.19 -0.28 -21.66
C PRO A 94 4.60 -1.70 -21.88
N ASN A 95 5.07 -2.69 -21.11
CA ASN A 95 4.75 -4.11 -21.28
C ASN A 95 4.04 -4.74 -20.06
N ALA A 96 3.41 -3.95 -19.19
CA ALA A 96 2.58 -4.54 -18.14
C ALA A 96 1.56 -5.50 -18.78
N PRO A 97 1.36 -6.72 -18.27
CA PRO A 97 0.44 -7.68 -18.85
C PRO A 97 -0.95 -7.02 -18.94
N ILE A 98 -1.35 -6.73 -20.18
CA ILE A 98 -2.66 -6.16 -20.46
C ILE A 98 -3.67 -7.26 -20.11
N PRO A 99 -4.67 -6.97 -19.26
CA PRO A 99 -5.69 -7.96 -18.94
C PRO A 99 -6.30 -8.50 -20.22
N ASN A 100 -6.68 -9.79 -20.23
CA ASN A 100 -7.58 -10.27 -21.26
C ASN A 100 -8.88 -9.44 -21.15
N PRO A 101 -9.16 -8.54 -22.12
CA PRO A 101 -10.23 -7.55 -22.01
C PRO A 101 -11.62 -8.22 -21.93
N GLU A 102 -11.75 -9.44 -22.45
CA GLU A 102 -12.98 -10.22 -22.36
C GLU A 102 -13.30 -10.63 -20.93
N LYS A 103 -12.31 -10.70 -20.04
CA LYS A 103 -12.51 -11.07 -18.63
C LYS A 103 -12.99 -9.92 -17.75
N THR A 104 -12.78 -8.68 -18.17
CA THR A 104 -12.96 -7.49 -17.31
C THR A 104 -13.91 -6.44 -17.89
N SER A 105 -14.56 -6.70 -19.03
CA SER A 105 -15.34 -5.70 -19.78
C SER A 105 -16.45 -4.99 -18.98
N ASN A 106 -16.92 -5.58 -17.87
CA ASN A 106 -17.92 -4.99 -16.97
C ASN A 106 -17.36 -4.63 -15.58
N CYS A 107 -16.05 -4.42 -15.46
CA CYS A 107 -15.41 -4.01 -14.21
C CYS A 107 -15.21 -2.49 -14.15
N ARG A 108 -15.51 -1.90 -12.99
CA ARG A 108 -15.17 -0.52 -12.61
C ARG A 108 -14.12 -0.54 -11.50
N PHE A 109 -13.23 0.43 -11.50
CA PHE A 109 -12.19 0.57 -10.49
C PHE A 109 -12.41 1.83 -9.64
N ILE A 110 -12.14 1.72 -8.35
CA ILE A 110 -12.13 2.81 -7.38
C ILE A 110 -10.74 2.84 -6.74
N PHE A 111 -10.07 3.98 -6.79
CA PHE A 111 -8.80 4.18 -6.09
C PHE A 111 -8.88 5.36 -5.13
N CYS A 112 -7.93 5.48 -4.21
CA CYS A 112 -7.89 6.55 -3.22
C CYS A 112 -6.61 7.37 -3.32
N LEU A 113 -6.75 8.70 -3.33
CA LEU A 113 -5.68 9.65 -3.08
C LEU A 113 -5.85 10.22 -1.68
N SER A 114 -4.82 10.10 -0.85
CA SER A 114 -4.85 10.66 0.50
C SER A 114 -3.44 10.89 1.06
N VAL A 115 -3.32 11.82 2.00
CA VAL A 115 -2.20 11.83 2.94
C VAL A 115 -2.47 10.73 3.97
N GLY A 116 -1.61 9.72 4.11
CA GLY A 116 -1.87 8.59 5.02
C GLY A 116 -2.34 9.01 6.42
N ARG A 117 -3.19 8.19 7.07
CA ARG A 117 -3.98 8.54 8.28
C ARG A 117 -5.18 9.49 8.06
N SER A 118 -5.69 9.53 6.83
CA SER A 118 -6.95 10.22 6.49
C SER A 118 -8.21 9.33 6.56
N GLY A 119 -8.12 8.13 7.14
CA GLY A 119 -9.26 7.21 7.28
C GLY A 119 -9.49 6.28 6.08
N THR A 120 -8.43 5.96 5.32
CA THR A 120 -8.48 5.06 4.17
C THR A 120 -9.01 3.66 4.50
N GLN A 121 -8.61 3.09 5.64
CA GLN A 121 -9.17 1.81 6.11
C GLN A 121 -10.67 1.88 6.39
N PHE A 122 -11.15 2.98 6.97
CA PHE A 122 -12.57 3.21 7.18
C PHE A 122 -13.30 3.30 5.84
N LEU A 123 -12.75 4.05 4.87
CA LEU A 123 -13.28 4.13 3.52
C LEU A 123 -13.37 2.77 2.83
N ALA A 124 -12.34 1.92 2.95
CA ALA A 124 -12.38 0.56 2.39
C ALA A 124 -13.57 -0.24 2.91
N ARG A 125 -13.71 -0.26 4.24
CA ARG A 125 -14.79 -1.00 4.91
C ARG A 125 -16.15 -0.41 4.54
N LEU A 126 -16.26 0.91 4.45
CA LEU A 126 -17.49 1.58 4.03
C LEU A 126 -17.90 1.18 2.62
N LEU A 127 -16.99 1.22 1.65
CA LEU A 127 -17.26 0.81 0.26
C LEU A 127 -17.68 -0.67 0.16
N ALA A 128 -17.15 -1.53 1.01
CA ALA A 128 -17.51 -2.96 1.05
C ALA A 128 -18.98 -3.22 1.45
N THR A 129 -19.67 -2.23 2.04
CA THR A 129 -21.07 -2.36 2.47
C THR A 129 -22.07 -1.95 1.39
N ALA A 130 -21.62 -1.46 0.23
CA ALA A 130 -22.51 -1.06 -0.85
C ALA A 130 -23.35 -2.25 -1.35
N LYS A 131 -24.52 -1.97 -1.91
CA LYS A 131 -25.42 -3.01 -2.45
C LYS A 131 -24.83 -3.71 -3.67
N GLU A 132 -24.01 -2.99 -4.43
CA GLU A 132 -23.26 -3.49 -5.57
C GLU A 132 -22.22 -4.54 -5.12
N ASN A 133 -21.72 -5.34 -6.06
CA ASN A 133 -20.64 -6.27 -5.74
C ASN A 133 -19.31 -5.52 -5.72
N VAL A 134 -18.98 -4.93 -4.57
CA VAL A 134 -17.75 -4.18 -4.36
C VAL A 134 -16.70 -5.05 -3.66
N LEU A 135 -15.59 -5.33 -4.35
CA LEU A 135 -14.39 -5.90 -3.75
C LEU A 135 -13.52 -4.76 -3.26
N SER A 136 -13.60 -4.47 -1.97
CA SER A 136 -12.91 -3.34 -1.37
C SER A 136 -11.81 -3.78 -0.43
N PHE A 137 -10.62 -3.22 -0.64
CA PHE A 137 -9.41 -3.55 0.11
C PHE A 137 -8.76 -2.28 0.66
N HIS A 138 -8.17 -2.41 1.85
CA HIS A 138 -7.22 -1.44 2.37
C HIS A 138 -5.82 -1.98 2.14
N GLU A 139 -5.05 -1.33 1.27
CA GLU A 139 -3.68 -1.74 0.91
C GLU A 139 -3.66 -3.20 0.42
N ALA A 140 -4.37 -3.46 -0.70
CA ALA A 140 -4.47 -4.81 -1.23
C ALA A 140 -3.09 -5.43 -1.47
N VAL A 141 -2.98 -6.75 -1.36
CA VAL A 141 -1.72 -7.47 -1.60
C VAL A 141 -1.31 -7.40 -3.08
N PRO A 142 -0.01 -7.32 -3.40
CA PRO A 142 1.11 -7.02 -2.50
C PRO A 142 0.99 -5.62 -1.89
N ASP A 143 1.23 -5.54 -0.58
CA ASP A 143 1.35 -4.25 0.09
C ASP A 143 2.62 -3.56 -0.43
N LEU A 144 2.44 -2.30 -0.85
CA LEU A 144 3.52 -1.46 -1.38
C LEU A 144 4.07 -0.51 -0.33
N SER A 145 3.77 -0.73 0.95
CA SER A 145 4.48 -0.14 2.07
C SER A 145 5.82 -0.84 2.32
N GLY A 146 6.68 -0.27 3.18
CA GLY A 146 7.90 -0.94 3.63
C GLY A 146 8.87 -1.33 2.49
N GLU A 147 9.04 -2.64 2.27
CA GLU A 147 9.93 -3.20 1.24
C GLU A 147 9.47 -2.91 -0.19
N GLY A 148 8.16 -2.97 -0.46
CA GLY A 148 7.65 -2.66 -1.80
C GLY A 148 7.92 -1.21 -2.18
N LEU A 149 7.74 -0.30 -1.23
CA LEU A 149 8.11 1.11 -1.42
C LEU A 149 9.60 1.28 -1.64
N ARG A 150 10.45 0.60 -0.84
CA ARG A 150 11.91 0.65 -1.01
C ARG A 150 12.34 0.15 -2.39
N ALA A 151 11.78 -0.96 -2.87
CA ALA A 151 12.07 -1.47 -4.20
C ALA A 151 11.74 -0.45 -5.30
N ILE A 152 10.61 0.25 -5.19
CA ILE A 152 10.20 1.31 -6.12
C ILE A 152 11.14 2.52 -6.04
N GLU A 153 11.58 2.87 -4.83
CA GLU A 153 12.46 4.02 -4.59
C GLU A 153 13.92 3.76 -5.03
N ASP A 154 14.45 2.58 -4.76
CA ASP A 154 15.86 2.23 -4.95
C ASP A 154 16.16 1.77 -6.39
N ASP A 155 15.25 1.01 -7.01
CA ASP A 155 15.39 0.48 -8.37
C ASP A 155 14.06 0.53 -9.13
N PRO A 156 13.61 1.74 -9.53
CA PRO A 156 12.31 1.93 -10.16
C PRO A 156 12.13 1.10 -11.44
N ASP A 157 13.17 0.98 -12.28
CA ASP A 157 13.10 0.29 -13.57
C ASP A 157 13.29 -1.24 -13.46
N GLY A 158 13.89 -1.74 -12.39
CA GLY A 158 14.06 -3.17 -12.13
C GLY A 158 13.08 -3.70 -11.09
N ALA A 159 13.53 -3.84 -9.85
CA ALA A 159 12.74 -4.41 -8.76
C ALA A 159 11.42 -3.65 -8.52
N GLY A 160 11.44 -2.32 -8.60
CA GLY A 160 10.27 -1.46 -8.49
C GLY A 160 9.21 -1.75 -9.55
N ALA A 161 9.61 -1.80 -10.82
CA ALA A 161 8.73 -2.13 -11.94
C ALA A 161 8.14 -3.55 -11.79
N SER A 162 8.93 -4.51 -11.32
CA SER A 162 8.47 -5.87 -11.03
C SER A 162 7.38 -5.89 -9.95
N VAL A 163 7.61 -5.23 -8.82
CA VAL A 163 6.64 -5.17 -7.70
C VAL A 163 5.35 -4.47 -8.11
N VAL A 164 5.43 -3.39 -8.92
CA VAL A 164 4.24 -2.72 -9.48
C VAL A 164 3.52 -3.62 -10.47
N THR A 165 4.24 -4.39 -11.29
CA THR A 165 3.64 -5.37 -12.20
C THR A 165 2.88 -6.45 -11.44
N ASP A 166 3.49 -7.00 -10.40
CA ASP A 166 2.87 -7.99 -9.51
C ASP A 166 1.63 -7.42 -8.83
N LYS A 167 1.68 -6.16 -8.39
CA LYS A 167 0.51 -5.44 -7.87
C LYS A 167 -0.66 -5.45 -8.84
N LEU A 168 -0.42 -5.07 -10.11
CA LEU A 168 -1.48 -5.07 -11.12
C LEU A 168 -1.96 -6.49 -11.42
N ARG A 169 -1.07 -7.48 -11.52
CA ARG A 169 -1.45 -8.89 -11.69
C ARG A 169 -2.39 -9.35 -10.57
N CYS A 170 -2.07 -9.07 -9.30
CA CYS A 170 -2.92 -9.46 -8.17
C CYS A 170 -4.30 -8.80 -8.20
N ILE A 171 -4.40 -7.51 -8.57
CA ILE A 171 -5.69 -6.84 -8.76
C ILE A 171 -6.50 -7.60 -9.82
N TRP A 172 -5.86 -8.07 -10.90
CA TRP A 172 -6.55 -8.72 -12.01
C TRP A 172 -6.99 -10.12 -11.63
N ASP A 173 -6.15 -10.86 -10.92
CA ASP A 173 -6.47 -12.19 -10.41
C ASP A 173 -7.68 -12.10 -9.47
N GLN A 174 -7.73 -11.08 -8.61
CA GLN A 174 -8.89 -10.77 -7.77
C GLN A 174 -10.12 -10.45 -8.63
N VAL A 175 -10.02 -9.54 -9.59
CA VAL A 175 -11.16 -9.22 -10.49
C VAL A 175 -11.63 -10.45 -11.28
N GLY A 176 -10.71 -11.30 -11.76
CA GLY A 176 -11.01 -12.49 -12.55
C GLY A 176 -11.64 -13.62 -11.75
N ALA A 177 -11.15 -13.86 -10.52
CA ALA A 177 -11.69 -14.88 -9.63
C ALA A 177 -13.14 -14.58 -9.22
N TYR A 178 -13.47 -13.31 -8.99
CA TYR A 178 -14.80 -12.89 -8.57
C TYR A 178 -15.71 -12.51 -9.74
N GLY A 179 -15.16 -12.06 -10.87
CA GLY A 179 -15.86 -11.62 -12.08
C GLY A 179 -16.32 -12.75 -13.03
N GLY A 180 -16.44 -13.98 -12.53
CA GLY A 180 -16.78 -15.16 -13.32
C GLY A 180 -18.11 -15.05 -14.10
N PRO A 181 -18.46 -16.05 -14.95
CA PRO A 181 -19.60 -15.97 -15.87
C PRO A 181 -20.95 -15.61 -15.22
N ALA A 182 -21.17 -16.04 -13.97
CA ALA A 182 -22.38 -15.72 -13.20
C ALA A 182 -22.47 -14.22 -12.84
N MET A 183 -21.33 -13.58 -12.60
CA MET A 183 -21.22 -12.18 -12.20
C MET A 183 -21.46 -11.25 -13.40
N ARG A 184 -21.03 -11.65 -14.60
CA ARG A 184 -21.28 -10.92 -15.86
C ARG A 184 -22.77 -10.74 -16.20
N ARG A 185 -23.63 -11.62 -15.68
CA ARG A 185 -25.08 -11.58 -15.90
C ARG A 185 -25.80 -10.63 -14.94
N ARG A 186 -25.14 -10.14 -13.89
CA ARG A 186 -25.74 -9.18 -12.96
C ARG A 186 -25.70 -7.77 -13.56
N ARG A 187 -26.83 -7.06 -13.50
CA ARG A 187 -26.89 -5.63 -13.78
C ARG A 187 -25.98 -4.90 -12.78
N GLY A 188 -25.01 -4.12 -13.27
CA GLY A 188 -24.10 -3.32 -12.45
C GLY A 188 -22.63 -3.77 -12.45
N GLY A 189 -22.32 -4.97 -12.96
CA GLY A 189 -20.93 -5.42 -13.08
C GLY A 189 -20.21 -5.64 -11.74
N LEU A 190 -18.88 -5.71 -11.78
CA LEU A 190 -18.02 -5.82 -10.61
C LEU A 190 -17.38 -4.46 -10.32
N VAL A 191 -17.29 -4.07 -9.05
CA VAL A 191 -16.54 -2.89 -8.63
C VAL A 191 -15.33 -3.33 -7.81
N TYR A 192 -14.14 -2.99 -8.28
CA TYR A 192 -12.91 -3.17 -7.52
C TYR A 192 -12.55 -1.86 -6.81
N ALA A 193 -12.17 -1.90 -5.53
CA ALA A 193 -11.71 -0.74 -4.78
C ALA A 193 -10.41 -1.03 -4.02
N ASP A 194 -9.39 -0.20 -4.21
CA ASP A 194 -8.15 -0.21 -3.41
C ASP A 194 -7.91 1.18 -2.81
N THR A 195 -7.93 1.23 -1.48
CA THR A 195 -7.78 2.46 -0.69
C THR A 195 -6.36 2.66 -0.14
N SER A 196 -5.33 2.24 -0.87
CA SER A 196 -3.94 2.49 -0.49
C SER A 196 -3.62 4.00 -0.44
N HIS A 197 -3.08 4.46 0.69
CA HIS A 197 -2.59 5.84 0.80
C HIS A 197 -1.29 6.08 0.01
N LEU A 198 -0.67 5.01 -0.50
CA LEU A 198 0.53 5.06 -1.33
C LEU A 198 0.21 5.01 -2.83
N PHE A 199 -1.08 4.97 -3.22
CA PHE A 199 -1.51 4.81 -4.61
C PHE A 199 -0.78 5.75 -5.59
N ALA A 200 -0.84 7.07 -5.38
CA ALA A 200 -0.18 8.03 -6.27
C ALA A 200 1.34 7.84 -6.33
N ALA A 201 1.96 7.56 -5.20
CA ALA A 201 3.41 7.47 -5.07
C ALA A 201 4.00 6.13 -5.57
N THR A 202 3.16 5.15 -5.89
CA THR A 202 3.61 3.79 -6.23
C THR A 202 3.02 3.32 -7.55
N PHE A 203 1.91 2.60 -7.52
CA PHE A 203 1.34 1.92 -8.69
C PHE A 203 0.31 2.76 -9.47
N GLY A 204 -0.07 3.95 -8.97
CA GLY A 204 -1.17 4.71 -9.53
C GLY A 204 -0.98 5.09 -11.00
N GLY A 205 0.22 5.51 -11.38
CA GLY A 205 0.50 5.81 -12.77
C GLY A 205 0.38 4.59 -13.69
N ALA A 206 0.91 3.44 -13.25
CA ALA A 206 0.81 2.18 -13.99
C ALA A 206 -0.65 1.71 -14.08
N ALA A 207 -1.43 1.85 -13.00
CA ALA A 207 -2.86 1.55 -13.00
C ALA A 207 -3.62 2.42 -14.01
N MET A 208 -3.38 3.73 -14.09
CA MET A 208 -4.06 4.60 -15.06
C MET A 208 -3.74 4.20 -16.50
N ARG A 209 -2.47 3.92 -16.82
CA ARG A 209 -2.08 3.47 -18.17
C ARG A 209 -2.72 2.14 -18.55
N ALA A 210 -2.78 1.19 -17.62
CA ALA A 210 -3.32 -0.14 -17.89
C ALA A 210 -4.85 -0.18 -17.95
N LEU A 211 -5.53 0.57 -17.08
CA LEU A 211 -6.97 0.44 -16.84
C LEU A 211 -7.80 1.53 -17.53
N ALA A 212 -7.35 2.80 -17.50
CA ALA A 212 -8.17 3.92 -17.96
C ALA A 212 -8.56 3.85 -19.45
N PRO A 213 -7.78 3.23 -20.37
CA PRO A 213 -8.20 3.09 -21.75
C PRO A 213 -9.47 2.23 -21.95
N ARG A 214 -9.82 1.37 -20.99
CA ARG A 214 -10.88 0.35 -21.15
C ARG A 214 -11.91 0.32 -20.03
N HIS A 215 -11.62 0.92 -18.89
CA HIS A 215 -12.44 0.83 -17.70
C HIS A 215 -12.72 2.20 -17.12
N ARG A 216 -13.93 2.36 -16.59
CA ARG A 216 -14.26 3.49 -15.74
C ARG A 216 -13.45 3.40 -14.44
N ILE A 217 -12.84 4.52 -14.07
CA ILE A 217 -12.06 4.67 -12.85
C ILE A 217 -12.60 5.88 -12.07
N ASP A 218 -13.08 5.65 -10.85
CA ASP A 218 -13.38 6.71 -9.91
C ASP A 218 -12.21 6.84 -8.92
N ILE A 219 -11.67 8.05 -8.74
CA ILE A 219 -10.60 8.34 -7.79
C ILE A 219 -11.16 9.19 -6.67
N ILE A 220 -11.19 8.61 -5.46
CA ILE A 220 -11.63 9.31 -4.26
C ILE A 220 -10.44 10.10 -3.71
N VAL A 221 -10.57 11.42 -3.65
CA VAL A 221 -9.61 12.29 -2.98
C VAL A 221 -10.08 12.46 -1.54
N LEU A 222 -9.56 11.61 -0.65
CA LEU A 222 -9.95 11.56 0.76
C LEU A 222 -9.17 12.59 1.57
N ARG A 223 -9.90 13.56 2.11
CA ARG A 223 -9.37 14.71 2.84
C ARG A 223 -9.60 14.57 4.35
N ARG A 224 -8.59 14.98 5.11
CA ARG A 224 -8.62 15.24 6.54
C ARG A 224 -7.75 16.48 6.81
N PRO A 225 -8.07 17.35 7.78
CA PRO A 225 -7.20 18.46 8.15
C PRO A 225 -5.77 17.98 8.39
N LEU A 226 -4.79 18.60 7.73
CA LEU A 226 -3.41 18.12 7.70
C LEU A 226 -2.77 18.17 9.10
N GLU A 227 -3.13 19.16 9.91
CA GLU A 227 -2.69 19.31 11.29
C GLU A 227 -3.09 18.12 12.16
N GLU A 228 -4.26 17.54 11.91
CA GLU A 228 -4.70 16.35 12.62
C GLU A 228 -4.06 15.07 12.09
N VAL A 229 -3.73 15.03 10.80
CA VAL A 229 -2.95 13.93 10.22
C VAL A 229 -1.57 13.89 10.86
N VAL A 230 -0.90 15.04 10.95
CA VAL A 230 0.38 15.21 11.67
C VAL A 230 0.22 14.80 13.13
N CYS A 231 -0.77 15.35 13.85
CA CYS A 231 -1.03 15.00 15.25
C CYS A 231 -1.25 13.48 15.43
N SER A 232 -2.08 12.87 14.58
CA SER A 232 -2.36 11.43 14.63
C SER A 232 -1.11 10.59 14.40
N ARG A 233 -0.25 10.96 13.44
CA ARG A 233 0.98 10.22 13.15
C ARG A 233 2.03 10.42 14.24
N ALA A 234 2.11 11.62 14.80
CA ALA A 234 3.03 11.93 15.89
C ALA A 234 2.68 11.14 17.16
N ASN A 235 1.38 11.04 17.48
CA ASN A 235 0.90 10.25 18.63
C ASN A 235 1.08 8.73 18.43
N LEU A 236 1.23 8.26 17.18
CA LEU A 236 1.64 6.88 16.87
C LEU A 236 3.16 6.67 16.93
N GLY A 237 3.91 7.71 17.28
CA GLY A 237 5.37 7.66 17.36
C GLY A 237 6.06 7.67 15.99
N HIS A 238 5.39 8.02 14.89
CA HIS A 238 6.07 8.12 13.60
C HIS A 238 7.20 9.15 13.67
N PHE A 239 8.36 8.83 13.09
CA PHE A 239 9.61 9.62 13.13
C PHE A 239 10.24 9.78 14.53
N SER A 240 9.74 9.07 15.54
CA SER A 240 10.46 8.92 16.82
C SER A 240 11.70 8.03 16.66
N ARG A 241 12.64 8.08 17.62
CA ARG A 241 13.83 7.20 17.64
C ARG A 241 13.47 5.70 17.56
N LEU A 242 12.28 5.33 18.03
CA LEU A 242 11.74 3.96 18.01
C LEU A 242 11.26 3.52 16.62
N THR A 243 11.02 4.48 15.71
CA THR A 243 10.53 4.24 14.34
C THR A 243 11.53 4.73 13.29
N SER A 244 12.83 4.72 13.62
CA SER A 244 13.97 5.10 12.77
C SER A 244 14.15 4.21 11.51
N HIS A 245 13.07 3.57 11.05
CA HIS A 245 12.94 2.95 9.76
C HIS A 245 13.32 3.93 8.63
N PRO A 246 13.72 3.44 7.44
CA PRO A 246 14.21 4.23 6.32
C PRO A 246 13.22 5.23 5.70
N TRP A 247 12.08 5.57 6.32
CA TRP A 247 11.09 6.53 5.81
C TRP A 247 11.70 7.88 5.37
N PHE A 248 12.89 8.24 5.86
CA PHE A 248 13.66 9.39 5.41
C PHE A 248 14.04 9.34 3.92
N SER A 249 14.30 8.17 3.32
CA SER A 249 14.56 8.04 1.88
C SER A 249 13.35 8.52 1.08
N SER A 250 12.15 8.12 1.53
CA SER A 250 10.89 8.44 0.88
C SER A 250 10.58 9.93 0.85
N LEU A 251 11.00 10.68 1.88
CA LEU A 251 10.76 12.13 1.95
C LEU A 251 11.71 12.91 1.01
N ALA A 252 12.97 12.50 0.97
CA ALA A 252 13.99 13.11 0.12
C ALA A 252 13.76 12.84 -1.38
N LEU A 253 13.04 11.76 -1.71
CA LEU A 253 12.60 11.45 -3.08
C LEU A 253 11.27 12.14 -3.43
N ARG A 254 10.31 12.22 -2.51
CA ARG A 254 8.98 12.84 -2.77
C ARG A 254 9.00 14.36 -2.80
N THR A 255 9.91 14.97 -2.07
CA THR A 255 10.06 16.42 -2.15
C THR A 255 10.94 16.70 -3.36
N GLN A 256 10.35 17.28 -4.41
CA GLN A 256 11.02 17.76 -5.64
C GLN A 256 12.05 18.88 -5.36
N GLN A 257 12.68 18.86 -4.19
CA GLN A 257 13.58 19.86 -3.65
C GLN A 257 14.77 19.13 -3.00
N PRO A 258 15.82 18.81 -3.78
CA PRO A 258 17.06 18.24 -3.24
C PRO A 258 17.67 19.10 -2.11
N THR A 259 17.39 20.40 -2.10
CA THR A 259 17.72 21.35 -1.01
C THR A 259 17.11 20.97 0.33
N LEU A 260 15.88 20.43 0.35
CA LEU A 260 15.23 20.02 1.60
C LEU A 260 15.90 18.77 2.19
N GLY A 261 16.31 17.83 1.34
CA GLY A 261 17.08 16.65 1.76
C GLY A 261 18.43 17.01 2.38
N ILE A 262 19.09 18.05 1.87
CA ILE A 262 20.34 18.60 2.42
C ILE A 262 20.07 19.31 3.75
N ALA A 263 19.04 20.14 3.84
CA ALA A 263 18.66 20.85 5.07
C ALA A 263 18.28 19.87 6.20
N ILE A 264 17.55 18.79 5.89
CA ILE A 264 17.21 17.72 6.84
C ILE A 264 18.48 17.08 7.42
N LYS A 265 19.47 16.77 6.58
CA LYS A 265 20.72 16.13 7.02
C LYS A 265 21.61 17.07 7.83
N GLN A 266 21.56 18.37 7.56
CA GLN A 266 22.46 19.35 8.17
C GLN A 266 21.93 19.98 9.47
N GLN A 267 20.60 20.13 9.63
CA GLN A 267 20.04 20.98 10.69
C GLN A 267 19.40 20.24 11.87
N GLY A 268 19.42 18.90 11.89
CA GLY A 268 18.86 18.15 13.02
C GLY A 268 17.38 18.47 13.27
N LEU A 269 16.55 18.40 12.23
CA LEU A 269 15.13 18.74 12.31
C LEU A 269 14.40 17.90 13.38
N SER A 270 13.45 18.54 14.05
CA SER A 270 12.60 17.82 15.00
C SER A 270 11.76 16.74 14.29
N PRO A 271 11.45 15.61 14.95
CA PRO A 271 10.55 14.59 14.42
C PRO A 271 9.22 15.14 13.89
N LEU A 272 8.66 16.15 14.57
CA LEU A 272 7.39 16.75 14.17
C LEU A 272 7.54 17.58 12.88
N THR A 273 8.65 18.30 12.74
CA THR A 273 8.97 19.04 11.51
C THR A 273 9.07 18.08 10.32
N LEU A 274 9.80 16.97 10.49
CA LEU A 274 9.93 15.93 9.47
C LEU A 274 8.60 15.30 9.09
N LEU A 275 7.74 15.06 10.08
CA LEU A 275 6.40 14.54 9.87
C LEU A 275 5.51 15.54 9.11
N GLY A 276 5.57 16.82 9.48
CA GLY A 276 4.89 17.90 8.77
C GLY A 276 5.31 17.96 7.30
N LEU A 277 6.61 17.93 7.03
CA LEU A 277 7.16 17.86 5.67
C LEU A 277 6.63 16.63 4.91
N ASN A 278 6.54 15.47 5.57
CA ASN A 278 6.01 14.25 4.95
C ASN A 278 4.54 14.36 4.57
N VAL A 279 3.72 14.96 5.42
CA VAL A 279 2.31 15.19 5.13
C VAL A 279 2.14 16.17 3.97
N LEU A 280 2.90 17.27 3.95
CA LEU A 280 2.86 18.24 2.84
C LEU A 280 3.34 17.63 1.51
N ALA A 281 4.37 16.77 1.55
CA ALA A 281 4.85 16.07 0.36
C ALA A 281 3.77 15.14 -0.22
N ALA A 282 3.09 14.36 0.63
CA ALA A 282 2.00 13.49 0.18
C ALA A 282 0.79 14.29 -0.37
N GLU A 283 0.51 15.46 0.20
CA GLU A 283 -0.53 16.38 -0.31
C GLU A 283 -0.16 16.91 -1.70
N ARG A 284 1.10 17.31 -1.89
CA ARG A 284 1.60 17.74 -3.20
C ARG A 284 1.51 16.61 -4.23
N GLU A 285 1.87 15.38 -3.85
CA GLU A 285 1.79 14.21 -4.73
C GLU A 285 0.34 13.95 -5.19
N THR A 286 -0.62 14.10 -4.27
CA THR A 286 -2.05 14.01 -4.61
C THR A 286 -2.43 15.03 -5.70
N ARG A 287 -2.02 16.29 -5.55
CA ARG A 287 -2.31 17.35 -6.54
C ARG A 287 -1.59 17.11 -7.86
N HIS A 288 -0.35 16.68 -7.81
CA HIS A 288 0.44 16.35 -8.99
C HIS A 288 -0.18 15.21 -9.79
N PHE A 289 -0.64 14.17 -9.10
CA PHE A 289 -1.37 13.07 -9.74
C PHE A 289 -2.63 13.58 -10.45
N GLN A 290 -3.40 14.46 -9.81
CA GLN A 290 -4.60 15.07 -10.41
C GLN A 290 -4.29 15.94 -11.63
N SER A 291 -3.15 16.65 -11.66
CA SER A 291 -2.78 17.48 -12.80
C SER A 291 -2.25 16.68 -14.00
N ILE A 292 -1.74 15.48 -13.78
CA ILE A 292 -1.32 14.56 -14.83
C ILE A 292 -2.54 13.85 -15.44
N TYR A 293 -3.39 13.26 -14.59
CA TYR A 293 -4.47 12.35 -14.99
C TYR A 293 -5.83 13.05 -15.06
N THR A 294 -5.91 14.14 -15.82
CA THR A 294 -7.14 14.93 -15.90
C THR A 294 -8.23 14.22 -16.71
N PRO A 295 -9.53 14.47 -16.44
CA PRO A 295 -10.62 13.91 -17.23
C PRO A 295 -10.57 14.28 -18.72
N GLU A 296 -9.98 15.41 -19.08
CA GLU A 296 -9.79 15.82 -20.49
C GLU A 296 -8.80 14.89 -21.21
N LYS A 297 -7.74 14.45 -20.52
CA LYS A 297 -6.75 13.50 -21.06
C LYS A 297 -7.20 12.04 -20.94
N PHE A 298 -7.97 11.74 -19.89
CA PHE A 298 -8.42 10.40 -19.55
C PHE A 298 -9.93 10.44 -19.22
N PRO A 299 -10.82 10.40 -20.24
CA PRO A 299 -12.26 10.62 -20.06
C PRO A 299 -12.96 9.57 -19.19
N ASN A 300 -12.34 8.40 -19.01
CA ASN A 300 -12.85 7.36 -18.13
C ASN A 300 -12.46 7.56 -16.65
N ILE A 301 -11.66 8.58 -16.32
CA ILE A 301 -11.27 8.92 -14.96
C ILE A 301 -12.20 10.01 -14.43
N SER A 302 -12.72 9.81 -13.22
CA SER A 302 -13.51 10.80 -12.49
C SER A 302 -12.98 10.98 -11.08
N TYR A 303 -12.83 12.23 -10.63
CA TYR A 303 -12.41 12.52 -9.26
C TYR A 303 -13.61 12.82 -8.35
N ARG A 304 -13.63 12.21 -7.15
CA ARG A 304 -14.63 12.44 -6.12
C ARG A 304 -13.95 12.97 -4.87
N ASN A 305 -14.24 14.20 -4.48
CA ASN A 305 -13.73 14.74 -3.22
C ASN A 305 -14.58 14.21 -2.06
N ALA A 306 -13.93 13.68 -1.04
CA ALA A 306 -14.58 13.23 0.18
C ALA A 306 -13.84 13.76 1.40
N ASN A 307 -14.57 14.35 2.36
CA ASN A 307 -14.01 14.72 3.65
C ASN A 307 -14.32 13.62 4.67
N LEU A 308 -13.32 13.17 5.42
CA LEU A 308 -13.49 12.13 6.45
C LEU A 308 -14.62 12.44 7.44
N TYR A 309 -14.81 13.71 7.80
CA TYR A 309 -15.86 14.13 8.73
C TYR A 309 -17.26 14.06 8.14
N ASP A 310 -17.39 14.29 6.85
CA ASP A 310 -18.68 14.16 6.17
C ASP A 310 -19.04 12.69 5.95
N LEU A 311 -18.04 11.81 5.80
CA LEU A 311 -18.26 10.36 5.78
C LEU A 311 -18.71 9.77 7.13
N ASN A 312 -18.70 10.57 8.20
CA ASN A 312 -19.32 10.22 9.48
C ASN A 312 -20.75 10.76 9.64
N LYS A 313 -21.31 11.32 8.56
CA LYS A 313 -22.68 11.83 8.50
C LYS A 313 -23.40 11.10 7.38
N LYS A 314 -24.68 10.80 7.61
CA LYS A 314 -25.53 10.16 6.60
C LYS A 314 -25.49 10.91 5.26
N THR A 315 -25.60 12.23 5.30
CA THR A 315 -25.59 13.07 4.09
C THR A 315 -24.30 12.98 3.29
N GLY A 316 -23.14 12.90 3.96
CA GLY A 316 -21.85 12.80 3.26
C GLY A 316 -21.62 11.40 2.67
N ILE A 317 -22.10 10.35 3.36
CA ILE A 317 -22.15 9.00 2.78
C ILE A 317 -23.04 8.98 1.55
N ASP A 318 -24.27 9.49 1.66
CA ASP A 318 -25.23 9.51 0.55
C ASP A 318 -24.66 10.26 -0.66
N GLN A 319 -24.01 11.41 -0.43
CA GLN A 319 -23.33 12.18 -1.49
C GLN A 319 -22.19 11.39 -2.14
N LEU A 320 -21.29 10.78 -1.35
CA LEU A 320 -20.19 9.99 -1.90
C LEU A 320 -20.71 8.79 -2.70
N PHE A 321 -21.63 8.01 -2.12
CA PHE A 321 -22.18 6.80 -2.76
C PHE A 321 -22.93 7.15 -4.04
N HIS A 322 -23.76 8.19 -4.01
CA HIS A 322 -24.44 8.66 -5.21
C HIS A 322 -23.45 9.08 -6.29
N SER A 323 -22.40 9.84 -5.94
CA SER A 323 -21.37 10.26 -6.91
C SER A 323 -20.55 9.09 -7.51
N LEU A 324 -20.51 7.97 -6.79
CA LEU A 324 -19.88 6.73 -7.21
C LEU A 324 -20.86 5.77 -7.86
N ASP A 325 -22.12 6.13 -8.11
CA ASP A 325 -23.18 5.20 -8.55
C ASP A 325 -23.17 3.91 -7.71
N LEU A 326 -23.15 4.07 -6.38
CA LEU A 326 -23.29 3.01 -5.40
C LEU A 326 -24.56 3.27 -4.58
N ILE A 327 -25.19 2.19 -4.14
CA ILE A 327 -26.39 2.26 -3.30
C ILE A 327 -26.00 1.87 -1.87
N PRO A 328 -26.13 2.80 -0.90
CA PRO A 328 -25.86 2.48 0.50
C PRO A 328 -26.85 1.44 1.03
N THR A 329 -26.41 0.62 1.97
CA THR A 329 -27.22 -0.36 2.69
C THR A 329 -27.39 0.03 4.16
N ASN A 330 -28.17 -0.73 4.92
CA ASN A 330 -28.25 -0.54 6.36
C ASN A 330 -26.87 -0.72 7.04
N ASP A 331 -26.05 -1.64 6.55
CA ASP A 331 -24.69 -1.86 7.05
C ASP A 331 -23.80 -0.65 6.80
N THR A 332 -23.97 0.03 5.66
CA THR A 332 -23.30 1.30 5.36
C THR A 332 -23.56 2.33 6.45
N TYR A 333 -24.81 2.46 6.91
CA TYR A 333 -25.15 3.42 7.94
C TYR A 333 -24.76 2.97 9.36
N ASN A 334 -24.82 1.66 9.64
CA ASN A 334 -24.37 1.09 10.92
C ASN A 334 -22.86 1.28 11.18
N MET A 335 -22.07 1.42 10.10
CA MET A 335 -20.65 1.76 10.21
C MET A 335 -20.40 3.16 10.82
N MET A 336 -21.33 4.11 10.67
CA MET A 336 -21.23 5.43 11.32
C MET A 336 -21.34 5.33 12.83
N THR A 337 -22.25 4.50 13.33
CA THR A 337 -22.55 4.41 14.78
C THR A 337 -21.47 3.66 15.56
N THR A 338 -20.79 2.73 14.89
CA THR A 338 -19.77 1.86 15.51
C THR A 338 -18.37 2.47 15.45
N THR A 339 -18.10 3.31 14.45
CA THR A 339 -16.79 3.93 14.27
C THR A 339 -16.79 5.32 14.92
N LYS A 340 -16.67 5.40 16.24
CA LYS A 340 -16.29 6.68 16.86
C LYS A 340 -14.91 7.07 16.33
N LEU A 341 -14.88 7.95 15.33
CA LEU A 341 -13.65 8.53 14.78
C LEU A 341 -12.78 9.02 15.95
N ASN A 342 -11.69 8.30 16.22
CA ASN A 342 -10.65 8.65 17.19
C ASN A 342 -10.98 8.60 18.70
N ALA A 343 -12.13 8.07 19.16
CA ALA A 343 -12.39 8.06 20.61
C ALA A 343 -11.59 6.98 21.39
N ASP A 344 -11.27 5.82 20.78
CA ASP A 344 -10.68 4.69 21.52
C ASP A 344 -9.32 4.18 21.00
N ASN A 345 -8.82 4.67 19.87
CA ASN A 345 -7.53 4.22 19.31
C ASN A 345 -6.30 4.80 20.04
N GLY A 346 -6.49 5.55 21.13
CA GLY A 346 -5.42 6.03 22.00
C GLY A 346 -4.88 4.98 22.99
N ARG A 347 -5.50 3.80 23.10
CA ARG A 347 -4.95 2.70 23.90
C ARG A 347 -3.96 1.89 23.07
N LEU A 348 -2.73 2.38 23.01
CA LEU A 348 -1.58 1.52 22.73
C LEU A 348 -1.66 0.25 23.62
N PRO A 349 -1.32 -0.94 23.10
CA PRO A 349 -1.31 -2.16 23.89
C PRO A 349 -0.51 -1.94 25.18
N PRO A 350 -0.97 -2.45 26.35
CA PRO A 350 -0.42 -2.10 27.67
C PRO A 350 1.11 -2.21 27.77
N ASN A 351 1.69 -3.11 26.97
CA ASN A 351 3.10 -3.48 27.02
C ASN A 351 4.02 -2.60 26.14
N SER A 352 3.46 -1.70 25.31
CA SER A 352 4.24 -0.76 24.49
C SER A 352 4.46 0.60 25.17
N ARG A 353 4.04 0.76 26.42
CA ARG A 353 4.27 1.95 27.26
C ARG A 353 5.70 1.98 27.79
N THR A 354 6.69 2.01 26.90
CA THR A 354 8.03 2.44 27.27
C THR A 354 7.99 3.92 27.66
N LYS A 355 8.85 4.29 28.62
CA LYS A 355 8.83 5.52 29.43
C LYS A 355 8.89 6.88 28.69
N GLU A 356 8.72 6.96 27.37
CA GLU A 356 8.47 8.23 26.65
C GLU A 356 7.04 8.72 26.96
N LYS A 357 6.86 9.16 28.21
CA LYS A 357 5.66 9.78 28.74
C LYS A 357 5.22 10.97 27.87
N ASN A 358 3.97 10.90 27.41
CA ASN A 358 3.00 11.99 27.46
C ASN A 358 3.43 13.36 26.93
N ARG A 359 3.97 13.45 25.72
CA ARG A 359 3.69 14.65 24.92
C ARG A 359 2.47 14.35 24.08
N ASN A 360 1.29 14.59 24.66
CA ASN A 360 0.08 14.75 23.85
C ASN A 360 0.34 15.96 22.96
N ILE A 361 0.79 15.70 21.73
CA ILE A 361 1.03 16.74 20.75
C ILE A 361 -0.35 17.30 20.38
N SER A 362 -0.60 18.58 20.68
CA SER A 362 -1.88 19.20 20.40
C SER A 362 -2.04 19.47 18.90
N VAL A 363 -3.28 19.46 18.42
CA VAL A 363 -3.59 19.81 17.02
C VAL A 363 -3.13 21.25 16.71
N ASP A 364 -3.28 22.18 17.65
CA ASP A 364 -2.82 23.56 17.48
C ASP A 364 -1.30 23.66 17.27
N PHE A 365 -0.53 22.83 17.99
CA PHE A 365 0.92 22.80 17.81
C PHE A 365 1.29 22.26 16.41
N CYS A 366 0.60 21.23 15.93
CA CYS A 366 0.76 20.72 14.56
C CYS A 366 0.35 21.76 13.51
N LYS A 367 -0.72 22.51 13.75
CA LYS A 367 -1.19 23.58 12.87
C LYS A 367 -0.14 24.70 12.74
N ASN A 368 0.43 25.15 13.85
CA ASN A 368 1.52 26.13 13.84
C ASN A 368 2.74 25.62 13.07
N THR A 369 3.14 24.36 13.33
CA THR A 369 4.25 23.73 12.61
C THR A 369 4.02 23.69 11.10
N LEU A 370 2.82 23.30 10.66
CA LEU A 370 2.48 23.27 9.22
C LEU A 370 2.41 24.67 8.61
N SER A 371 1.92 25.67 9.34
CA SER A 371 1.92 27.07 8.90
C SER A 371 3.35 27.55 8.65
N ASP A 372 4.27 27.29 9.58
CA ASP A 372 5.68 27.68 9.42
C ASP A 372 6.34 26.96 8.25
N LEU A 373 6.11 25.65 8.11
CA LEU A 373 6.60 24.87 6.97
C LEU A 373 6.04 25.36 5.63
N SER A 374 4.76 25.73 5.56
CA SER A 374 4.13 26.19 4.32
C SER A 374 4.68 27.55 3.86
N ARG A 375 5.19 28.37 4.78
CA ARG A 375 5.90 29.62 4.44
C ARG A 375 7.28 29.34 3.84
N LEU A 376 7.95 28.28 4.31
CA LEU A 376 9.26 27.87 3.81
C LEU A 376 9.18 27.10 2.49
N LEU A 377 8.08 26.39 2.28
CA LEU A 377 7.83 25.56 1.12
C LEU A 377 6.51 25.99 0.46
N PRO A 378 6.51 27.05 -0.36
CA PRO A 378 5.30 27.47 -1.05
C PRO A 378 4.78 26.30 -1.90
N ILE A 379 3.64 25.76 -1.50
CA ILE A 379 2.91 24.72 -2.22
C ILE A 379 2.04 25.42 -3.26
N ASN A 380 2.69 25.99 -4.28
CA ASN A 380 2.02 26.53 -5.46
C ASN A 380 1.81 25.42 -6.50
#